data_AF-A0A428X5E7-F1
#
_entry.id   AF-A0A428X5E7-F1
#
_cell.length_a   1.000
_cell.length_b   1.000
_cell.length_c   1.000
_cell.angle_alpha   90.00
_cell.angle_beta   90.00
_cell.angle_gamma   90.00
#
_symmetry.space_group_name_H-M   'P 1'
#
loop_
_entity.id
_entity.type
_entity.pdbx_description
1 polymer ?
#
loop_
_entity_poly.entity_id
_entity_poly.type
_entity_poly.pdbx_seq_one_letter_code
_entity_poly.pdbx_strand_id
1 'polypeptide(L)'
;TALPGTVLIVDGLFLHRDEIVDAWDLSVFLDVPFSVTANRMASRDGTNPDPGHPSMRRYVEAQRIYFNACAPRQRADILIDNRDLSTPRIRRG
;
A
#
# COMPACT_ATOMS: atom_id res chain seq x y z
N THR A 1 -14.22 -25.53 7.26
CA THR A 1 -12.83 -25.35 6.80
C THR A 1 -12.83 -25.14 5.30
N ALA A 2 -11.87 -24.41 4.76
CA ALA A 2 -11.73 -24.29 3.31
C ALA A 2 -11.29 -25.62 2.68
N LEU A 3 -11.55 -25.80 1.38
CA LEU A 3 -11.08 -26.98 0.63
C LEU A 3 -9.57 -26.90 0.41
N PRO A 4 -8.87 -28.05 0.25
CA PRO A 4 -7.46 -28.04 -0.15
C PRO A 4 -7.27 -27.24 -1.44
N GLY A 5 -6.23 -26.38 -1.47
CA GLY A 5 -5.93 -25.52 -2.62
C GLY A 5 -6.72 -24.20 -2.67
N THR A 6 -7.58 -23.89 -1.69
CA THR A 6 -8.15 -22.55 -1.55
C THR A 6 -7.06 -21.54 -1.16
N VAL A 7 -7.07 -20.38 -1.81
CA VAL A 7 -6.20 -19.23 -1.49
C VAL A 7 -7.04 -18.12 -0.85
N LEU A 8 -6.52 -17.52 0.23
CA LEU A 8 -7.07 -16.31 0.82
C LEU A 8 -6.29 -15.10 0.28
N ILE A 9 -7.03 -14.09 -0.22
CA ILE A 9 -6.44 -12.81 -0.61
C ILE A 9 -6.96 -11.75 0.37
N VAL A 10 -6.04 -11.05 1.02
CA VAL A 10 -6.32 -9.91 1.89
C VAL A 10 -5.72 -8.67 1.24
N ASP A 11 -6.53 -7.64 1.02
CA ASP A 11 -6.09 -6.35 0.51
C ASP A 11 -6.43 -5.25 1.53
N GLY A 12 -5.53 -4.28 1.66
CA GLY A 12 -5.71 -3.19 2.60
C GLY A 12 -4.42 -2.49 2.99
N LEU A 13 -4.56 -1.58 3.96
CA LEU A 13 -3.45 -0.82 4.50
C LEU A 13 -2.83 -1.56 5.69
N PHE A 14 -1.52 -1.37 5.88
CA PHE A 14 -0.79 -1.79 7.08
C PHE A 14 -0.61 -3.30 7.28
N LEU A 15 -0.65 -4.08 6.20
CA LEU A 15 -0.57 -5.54 6.26
C LEU A 15 0.85 -6.08 6.55
N HIS A 16 1.90 -5.28 6.45
CA HIS A 16 3.28 -5.65 6.85
C HIS A 16 3.65 -5.19 8.26
N ARG A 17 2.64 -4.89 9.09
CA ARG A 17 2.83 -4.61 10.51
C ARG A 17 3.51 -5.78 11.22
N ASP A 18 4.32 -5.46 12.24
CA ASP A 18 5.13 -6.44 12.97
C ASP A 18 4.29 -7.59 13.55
N GLU A 19 3.04 -7.32 13.91
CA GLU A 19 2.16 -8.32 14.54
C GLU A 19 1.59 -9.36 13.56
N ILE A 20 1.62 -9.11 12.25
CA ILE A 20 0.96 -9.95 11.24
C ILE A 20 1.83 -10.28 10.04
N VAL A 21 3.02 -9.70 9.91
CA VAL A 21 3.88 -9.89 8.75
C VAL A 21 4.27 -11.36 8.54
N ASP A 22 4.46 -12.12 9.63
CA ASP A 22 4.82 -13.54 9.59
C ASP A 22 3.63 -14.47 9.28
N ALA A 23 2.42 -13.92 9.13
CA ALA A 23 1.22 -14.69 8.80
C ALA A 23 1.01 -14.88 7.29
N TRP A 24 1.81 -14.22 6.45
CA TRP A 24 1.63 -14.23 5.00
C TRP A 24 2.58 -15.23 4.32
N ASP A 25 2.05 -16.16 3.54
CA ASP A 25 2.86 -17.02 2.64
C ASP A 25 3.46 -16.23 1.47
N LEU A 26 2.78 -15.16 1.05
CA LEU A 26 3.20 -14.24 0.00
C LEU A 26 2.57 -12.87 0.23
N SER A 27 3.33 -11.81 0.02
CA SER A 27 2.88 -10.44 0.16
C SER A 27 3.31 -9.56 -1.02
N VAL A 28 2.38 -8.70 -1.45
CA VAL A 28 2.59 -7.75 -2.55
C VAL A 28 2.44 -6.33 -2.02
N PHE A 29 3.38 -5.46 -2.31
CA PHE A 29 3.29 -4.03 -1.98
C PHE A 29 3.20 -3.18 -3.24
N LEU A 30 2.14 -2.38 -3.34
CA LEU A 30 1.94 -1.43 -4.44
C LEU A 30 2.54 -0.07 -4.05
N ASP A 31 3.71 0.24 -4.57
CA ASP A 31 4.39 1.51 -4.31
C ASP A 31 3.87 2.61 -5.21
N VAL A 32 3.36 3.68 -4.58
CA VAL A 32 2.80 4.85 -5.24
C VAL A 32 3.21 6.11 -4.45
N PRO A 33 3.80 7.13 -5.08
CA PRO A 33 4.11 8.40 -4.44
C PRO A 33 2.85 9.09 -3.91
N PHE A 34 2.99 9.84 -2.81
CA PHE A 34 1.87 10.55 -2.18
C PHE A 34 1.17 11.54 -3.10
N SER A 35 1.89 12.22 -4.00
CA SER A 35 1.29 13.12 -4.98
C SER A 35 0.31 12.39 -5.91
N VAL A 36 0.64 11.16 -6.29
CA VAL A 36 -0.20 10.34 -7.16
C VAL A 36 -1.39 9.78 -6.37
N THR A 37 -1.19 9.28 -5.14
CA THR A 37 -2.31 8.77 -4.32
C THR A 37 -3.28 9.89 -3.92
N ALA A 38 -2.78 11.08 -3.60
CA ALA A 38 -3.60 12.24 -3.29
C ALA A 38 -4.43 12.69 -4.50
N ASN A 39 -3.84 12.77 -5.70
CA ASN A 39 -4.58 13.07 -6.93
C ASN A 39 -5.67 12.05 -7.23
N ARG A 40 -5.39 10.74 -7.04
CA ARG A 40 -6.38 9.68 -7.21
C ARG A 40 -7.53 9.82 -6.22
N MET A 41 -7.23 10.08 -4.95
CA MET A 41 -8.24 10.27 -3.92
C MET A 41 -9.05 11.57 -4.13
N ALA A 42 -8.42 12.64 -4.61
CA ALA A 42 -9.11 13.87 -4.98
C ALA A 42 -10.11 13.63 -6.12
N SER A 43 -9.69 12.88 -7.15
CA SER A 43 -10.54 12.53 -8.29
C SER A 43 -11.71 11.62 -7.89
N ARG A 44 -11.50 10.70 -6.94
CA ARG A 44 -12.52 9.75 -6.47
C ARG A 44 -13.50 10.37 -5.47
N ASP A 45 -12.98 11.12 -4.49
CA ASP A 45 -13.71 11.51 -3.28
C ASP A 45 -13.87 13.03 -3.11
N GLY A 46 -13.31 13.85 -4.02
CA GLY A 46 -13.35 15.31 -3.90
C GLY A 46 -12.44 15.88 -2.79
N THR A 47 -11.45 15.10 -2.33
CA THR A 47 -10.45 15.55 -1.34
C THR A 47 -9.44 16.54 -1.96
N ASN A 48 -8.60 17.15 -1.12
CA ASN A 48 -7.54 18.03 -1.60
C ASN A 48 -6.44 17.21 -2.33
N PRO A 49 -6.04 17.56 -3.56
CA PRO A 49 -5.01 16.84 -4.30
C PRO A 49 -3.59 17.03 -3.76
N ASP A 50 -3.34 18.06 -2.93
CA ASP A 50 -2.04 18.30 -2.32
C ASP A 50 -1.84 17.38 -1.09
N PRO A 51 -0.88 16.44 -1.12
CA PRO A 51 -0.58 15.59 0.04
C PRO A 51 -0.08 16.38 1.26
N GLY A 52 0.39 17.62 1.09
CA GLY A 52 0.78 18.52 2.18
C GLY A 52 -0.38 19.26 2.83
N HIS A 53 -1.58 19.22 2.25
CA HIS A 53 -2.72 19.97 2.77
C HIS A 53 -3.14 19.47 4.16
N PRO A 54 -3.52 20.35 5.11
CA PRO A 54 -3.90 19.93 6.46
C PRO A 54 -5.00 18.86 6.53
N SER A 55 -5.97 18.86 5.61
CA SER A 55 -7.02 17.82 5.55
C SER A 55 -6.49 16.43 5.17
N MET A 56 -5.32 16.35 4.54
CA MET A 56 -4.69 15.12 4.08
C MET A 56 -3.81 14.48 5.16
N ARG A 57 -3.54 15.21 6.25
CA ARG A 57 -2.65 14.81 7.34
C ARG A 57 -2.97 13.41 7.88
N ARG A 58 -4.25 13.09 8.05
CA ARG A 58 -4.68 11.75 8.50
C ARG A 58 -4.17 10.63 7.60
N TYR A 59 -4.18 10.82 6.28
CA TYR A 59 -3.79 9.80 5.31
C TYR A 59 -2.28 9.72 5.16
N VAL A 60 -1.62 10.88 5.00
CA VAL A 60 -0.19 10.95 4.70
C VAL A 60 0.65 10.61 5.93
N GLU A 61 0.31 11.15 7.11
CA GLU A 61 1.11 10.89 8.31
C GLU A 61 0.94 9.46 8.82
N ALA A 62 -0.26 8.87 8.72
CA ALA A 62 -0.46 7.46 9.06
C ALA A 62 0.42 6.54 8.17
N GLN A 63 0.50 6.83 6.87
CA GLN A 63 1.38 6.10 5.96
C GLN A 63 2.87 6.32 6.27
N ARG A 64 3.28 7.55 6.62
CA ARG A 64 4.68 7.83 7.02
C ARG A 64 5.07 7.07 8.27
N ILE A 65 4.21 7.06 9.29
CA ILE A 65 4.41 6.28 10.52
C ILE A 65 4.59 4.81 10.17
N TYR A 66 3.69 4.25 9.37
CA TYR A 66 3.77 2.86 8.92
C TYR A 66 5.04 2.55 8.13
N PHE A 67 5.44 3.42 7.19
CA PHE A 67 6.65 3.22 6.40
C PHE A 67 7.90 3.23 7.26
N ASN A 68 7.95 4.11 8.27
CA ASN A 68 9.08 4.20 9.18
C ASN A 68 9.15 3.00 10.14
N ALA A 69 8.01 2.59 10.69
CA ALA A 69 7.97 1.48 11.64
C ALA A 69 8.19 0.11 10.98
N CYS A 70 7.60 -0.09 9.79
CA CYS A 70 7.47 -1.43 9.22
C CYS A 70 8.26 -1.63 7.92
N ALA A 71 8.81 -0.59 7.29
CA ALA A 71 9.57 -0.72 6.05
C ALA A 71 8.91 -1.67 5.01
N PRO A 72 7.62 -1.48 4.66
CA PRO A 72 6.84 -2.49 3.94
C PRO A 72 7.38 -2.78 2.53
N ARG A 73 8.03 -1.80 1.89
CA ARG A 73 8.69 -2.00 0.58
C ARG A 73 9.81 -3.02 0.66
N GLN A 74 10.52 -3.08 1.78
CA GLN A 74 11.60 -4.01 2.04
C GLN A 74 11.07 -5.38 2.45
N ARG A 75 9.97 -5.41 3.22
CA ARG A 75 9.36 -6.66 3.72
C ARG A 75 8.55 -7.43 2.69
N ALA A 76 7.96 -6.76 1.70
CA ALA A 76 7.15 -7.44 0.70
C ALA A 76 7.94 -8.49 -0.09
N ASP A 77 7.29 -9.53 -0.58
CA ASP A 77 7.95 -10.47 -1.51
C ASP A 77 8.05 -9.83 -2.89
N ILE A 78 6.93 -9.25 -3.32
CA ILE A 78 6.82 -8.57 -4.62
C ILE A 78 6.56 -7.08 -4.40
N LEU A 79 7.43 -6.25 -4.96
CA LEU A 79 7.28 -4.80 -4.98
C LEU A 79 6.88 -4.35 -6.38
N ILE A 80 5.72 -3.71 -6.49
CA ILE A 80 5.20 -3.20 -7.76
C ILE A 80 5.20 -1.68 -7.71
N ASP A 81 5.86 -1.04 -8.67
CA ASP A 81 5.64 0.36 -8.97
C ASP A 81 4.30 0.51 -9.68
N ASN A 82 3.35 1.10 -8.98
CA ASN A 82 1.96 1.23 -9.42
C ASN A 82 1.58 2.71 -9.64
N ARG A 83 2.55 3.55 -10.02
CA ARG A 83 2.35 4.97 -10.37
C ARG A 83 1.39 5.18 -11.53
N ASP A 84 1.51 4.34 -12.55
CA ASP A 84 0.61 4.30 -13.70
C ASP A 84 -0.17 2.98 -13.66
N LEU A 85 -1.49 3.08 -13.48
CA LEU A 85 -2.38 1.90 -13.41
C LEU A 85 -2.45 1.14 -14.72
N SER A 86 -2.16 1.78 -15.85
CA SER A 86 -2.17 1.14 -17.16
C SER A 86 -0.88 0.35 -17.44
N THR A 87 0.20 0.65 -16.72
CA THR A 87 1.51 0.03 -16.92
C THR A 87 2.23 -0.30 -15.60
N PRO A 88 1.65 -1.15 -14.73
CA PRO A 88 2.31 -1.54 -13.48
C PRO A 88 3.63 -2.28 -13.75
N ARG A 89 4.66 -2.02 -12.94
CA ARG A 89 5.99 -2.62 -13.12
C ARG A 89 6.46 -3.32 -11.87
N ILE A 90 6.82 -4.60 -12.00
CA ILE A 90 7.52 -5.34 -10.95
C ILE A 90 8.92 -4.73 -10.81
N ARG A 91 9.24 -4.25 -9.60
CA ARG A 91 10.55 -3.70 -9.22
C ARG A 91 11.43 -4.73 -8.53
N ARG A 92 10.79 -5.64 -7.80
CA ARG A 92 11.39 -6.80 -7.14
C ARG A 92 10.33 -7.89 -7.07
N GLY A 93 10.75 -9.13 -7.26
CA GLY A 93 9.94 -10.35 -7.07
C GLY A 93 10.85 -11.51 -6.76
#